data_AF-A0A534U744-F1
#
_entry.id   AF-A0A534U744-F1
#
_cell.length_a   1.000
_cell.length_b   1.000
_cell.length_c   1.000
_cell.angle_alpha   90.00
_cell.angle_beta   90.00
_cell.angle_gamma   90.00
#
_symmetry.space_group_name_H-M   'P 1'
#
loop_
_entity.id
_entity.type
_entity.pdbx_description
1 polymer ?
#
loop_
_entity_poly.entity_id
_entity_poly.type
_entity_poly.pdbx_seq_one_letter_code
_entity_poly.pdbx_strand_id
1 'polypeptide(L)'
;MRRTLVALAAVALVVGVPRLVHAVSGSCTILGMTNINPNLGLDFPIPVASGLAMPVELDEATGAFVMSRDAWASRFGSHYCNLTQTEACAADGDCPVSEACATGASFDTVGEVHGFLVMDPGMVTGTIDAAGNVVLPSFAETLLTDYVKPLPVLMNAPTVSTGIRQQTLGGTAYPSVGTPLDFTTGVLTLAGTDRLVGAPGGIGDNASGFKMTCRIAPIPILANLPKPPLVLGKLGGKVRVATRAAPQARPLADAGDTLSMRATLIPGPSAPAVDGSQDFFVRVTAAGKEVALVFVPAPGFTAKGKRLVASRDDTCDTRSKRCKGDTSQSCTTPADCTSGKKSIQAFAPDATDPDLEKLSGTPMLGGSIVLKRARRAIRLSLRVPGLALAALTTTGTITVTVGPVDATRAIVVRATGGKRAF
;
A
#
# COMPACT_ATOMS: atom_id res chain seq x y z
N MET A 1 -33.59 34.47 59.20
CA MET A 1 -33.60 33.18 58.47
C MET A 1 -33.49 33.46 56.97
N ARG A 2 -32.27 33.41 56.40
CA ARG A 2 -32.03 33.50 54.95
C ARG A 2 -31.64 32.12 54.45
N ARG A 3 -32.43 31.54 53.55
CA ARG A 3 -32.11 30.29 52.86
C ARG A 3 -31.24 30.63 51.65
N THR A 4 -29.98 30.21 51.69
CA THR A 4 -29.04 30.33 50.57
C THR A 4 -29.14 29.05 49.75
N LEU A 5 -29.69 29.14 48.54
CA LEU A 5 -29.64 28.08 47.53
C LEU A 5 -28.24 28.08 46.92
N VAL A 6 -27.46 27.04 47.19
CA VAL A 6 -26.20 26.76 46.49
C VAL A 6 -26.54 26.02 45.20
N ALA A 7 -26.37 26.69 44.06
CA ALA A 7 -26.42 26.05 42.75
C ALA A 7 -25.08 25.35 42.49
N LEU A 8 -25.10 24.01 42.45
CA LEU A 8 -24.00 23.23 41.87
C LEU A 8 -24.03 23.41 40.34
N ALA A 9 -23.05 24.13 39.80
CA ALA A 9 -22.77 24.12 38.37
C ALA A 9 -21.97 22.85 38.05
N ALA A 10 -22.59 21.91 37.34
CA ALA A 10 -21.91 20.78 36.73
C ALA A 10 -21.04 21.30 35.57
N VAL A 11 -19.72 21.31 35.76
CA VAL A 11 -18.76 21.53 34.69
C VAL A 11 -18.74 20.24 33.86
N ALA A 12 -19.48 20.23 32.75
CA ALA A 12 -19.30 19.24 31.70
C ALA A 12 -17.90 19.44 31.11
N LEU A 13 -16.97 18.58 31.48
CA LEU A 13 -15.64 18.50 30.90
C LEU A 13 -15.79 17.92 29.48
N VAL A 14 -16.16 18.77 28.52
CA VAL A 14 -16.07 18.44 27.09
C VAL A 14 -14.57 18.33 26.81
N VAL A 15 -14.08 17.11 26.59
CA VAL A 15 -12.74 16.88 26.04
C VAL A 15 -12.73 17.49 24.64
N GLY A 16 -12.32 18.77 24.57
CA GLY A 16 -12.22 19.51 23.33
C GLY A 16 -11.07 18.95 22.51
N VAL A 17 -11.38 18.09 21.55
CA VAL A 17 -10.50 17.85 20.40
C VAL A 17 -10.26 19.20 19.73
N PRO A 18 -9.02 19.56 19.36
CA PRO A 18 -8.75 20.82 18.68
C PRO A 18 -9.55 20.84 17.38
N ARG A 19 -10.65 21.60 17.35
CA ARG A 19 -11.33 21.94 16.10
C ARG A 19 -10.32 22.70 15.26
N LEU A 20 -10.05 22.19 14.07
CA LEU A 20 -9.26 22.89 13.07
C LEU A 20 -10.00 24.20 12.74
N VAL A 21 -9.44 25.32 13.21
CA VAL A 21 -10.08 26.64 13.16
C VAL A 21 -10.35 27.10 11.71
N HIS A 22 -9.74 26.44 10.72
CA HIS A 22 -9.91 26.71 9.29
C HIS A 22 -10.26 25.46 8.47
N ALA A 23 -10.81 24.41 9.09
CA ALA A 23 -11.19 23.22 8.34
C ALA A 23 -12.41 23.42 7.43
N VAL A 24 -12.29 22.94 6.20
CA VAL A 24 -13.39 22.76 5.26
C VAL A 24 -13.98 21.38 5.49
N SER A 25 -15.28 21.32 5.79
CA SER A 25 -16.02 20.06 5.86
C SER A 25 -16.31 19.54 4.46
N GLY A 26 -16.20 18.23 4.29
CA GLY A 26 -16.47 17.54 3.04
C GLY A 26 -16.86 16.08 3.26
N SER A 27 -16.81 15.30 2.19
CA SER A 27 -17.00 13.86 2.22
C SER A 27 -16.01 13.14 1.31
N CYS A 28 -15.68 11.91 1.66
CA CYS A 28 -15.02 10.90 0.84
C CYS A 28 -16.10 9.86 0.50
N THR A 29 -16.73 10.01 -0.66
CA THR A 29 -17.79 9.08 -1.12
C THR A 29 -17.15 7.85 -1.72
N ILE A 30 -17.41 6.68 -1.13
CA ILE A 30 -16.83 5.40 -1.53
C ILE A 30 -17.32 5.04 -2.93
N LEU A 31 -16.38 4.84 -3.86
CA LEU A 31 -16.63 4.36 -5.22
C LEU A 31 -16.39 2.85 -5.34
N GLY A 32 -15.50 2.32 -4.50
CA GLY A 32 -15.19 0.90 -4.43
C GLY A 32 -14.40 0.61 -3.16
N MET A 33 -14.63 -0.57 -2.59
CA MET A 33 -13.94 -1.04 -1.40
C MET A 33 -13.66 -2.53 -1.50
N THR A 34 -12.52 -2.94 -0.99
CA THR A 34 -12.02 -4.30 -1.07
C THR A 34 -11.29 -4.63 0.21
N ASN A 35 -11.61 -5.76 0.84
CA ASN A 35 -10.75 -6.36 1.85
C ASN A 35 -9.58 -7.05 1.14
N ILE A 36 -8.36 -6.73 1.55
CA ILE A 36 -7.14 -7.27 0.94
C ILE A 36 -6.65 -8.41 1.84
N ASN A 37 -6.51 -9.62 1.29
CA ASN A 37 -5.91 -10.76 1.97
C ASN A 37 -4.70 -11.29 1.17
N PRO A 38 -3.55 -10.61 1.27
CA PRO A 38 -2.40 -10.95 0.47
C PRO A 38 -1.77 -12.30 0.87
N ASN A 39 -2.09 -12.86 2.05
CA ASN A 39 -1.69 -14.21 2.43
C ASN A 39 -2.32 -15.28 1.54
N LEU A 40 -3.59 -15.10 1.17
CA LEU A 40 -4.30 -15.99 0.26
C LEU A 40 -4.10 -15.60 -1.22
N GLY A 41 -3.56 -14.40 -1.47
CA GLY A 41 -3.49 -13.83 -2.81
C GLY A 41 -4.89 -13.55 -3.38
N LEU A 42 -5.87 -13.32 -2.49
CA LEU A 42 -7.26 -13.08 -2.82
C LEU A 42 -7.69 -11.73 -2.27
N ASP A 43 -8.44 -11.02 -3.10
CA ASP A 43 -9.09 -9.77 -2.75
C ASP A 43 -10.59 -10.00 -2.71
N PHE A 44 -11.24 -9.48 -1.66
CA PHE A 44 -12.66 -9.67 -1.42
C PHE A 44 -13.40 -8.33 -1.55
N PRO A 45 -14.10 -8.08 -2.67
CA PRO A 45 -14.85 -6.85 -2.87
C PRO A 45 -15.94 -6.67 -1.80
N ILE A 46 -16.11 -5.45 -1.32
CA ILE A 46 -17.15 -5.05 -0.35
C ILE A 46 -18.16 -4.13 -1.07
N PRO A 47 -19.00 -4.67 -1.98
CA PRO A 47 -19.84 -3.84 -2.85
C PRO A 47 -20.83 -2.98 -2.07
N VAL A 48 -21.32 -3.46 -0.93
CA VAL A 48 -22.27 -2.77 -0.05
C VAL A 48 -21.76 -1.42 0.47
N ALA A 49 -20.45 -1.22 0.53
CA ALA A 49 -19.83 0.04 0.96
C ALA A 49 -19.98 1.17 -0.07
N SER A 50 -20.21 0.84 -1.35
CA SER A 50 -20.30 1.81 -2.43
C SER A 50 -21.42 2.84 -2.19
N GLY A 51 -21.12 4.10 -2.52
CA GLY A 51 -22.02 5.23 -2.31
C GLY A 51 -22.09 5.76 -0.87
N LEU A 52 -21.47 5.10 0.11
CA LEU A 52 -21.37 5.65 1.46
C LEU A 52 -20.47 6.90 1.46
N ALA A 53 -20.99 8.02 1.97
CA ALA A 53 -20.22 9.25 2.15
C ALA A 53 -19.60 9.27 3.55
N MET A 54 -18.28 9.05 3.62
CA MET A 54 -17.52 9.18 4.86
C MET A 54 -17.22 10.67 5.10
N PRO A 55 -17.68 11.30 6.21
CA PRO A 55 -17.38 12.70 6.47
C PRO A 55 -15.88 12.95 6.62
N VAL A 56 -15.39 14.05 6.05
CA VAL A 56 -14.00 14.48 6.21
C VAL A 56 -13.92 15.94 6.62
N GLU A 57 -12.88 16.28 7.37
CA GLU A 57 -12.50 17.66 7.66
C GLU A 57 -11.08 17.90 7.16
N LEU A 58 -10.88 18.99 6.43
CA LEU A 58 -9.60 19.34 5.83
C LEU A 58 -9.19 20.76 6.18
N ASP A 59 -8.05 20.91 6.84
CA ASP A 59 -7.34 22.19 6.90
C ASP A 59 -6.25 22.20 5.82
N GLU A 60 -6.51 22.90 4.71
CA GLU A 60 -5.60 22.92 3.58
C GLU A 60 -4.26 23.55 3.91
N ALA A 61 -4.22 24.56 4.78
CA ALA A 61 -2.99 25.30 5.08
C ALA A 61 -2.00 24.45 5.89
N THR A 62 -2.51 23.64 6.82
CA THR A 62 -1.68 22.72 7.62
C THR A 62 -1.54 21.35 6.98
N GLY A 63 -2.45 21.00 6.05
CA GLY A 63 -2.58 19.68 5.47
C GLY A 63 -3.19 18.66 6.44
N ALA A 64 -3.84 19.09 7.52
CA ALA A 64 -4.53 18.16 8.42
C ALA A 64 -5.77 17.58 7.74
N PHE A 65 -5.86 16.25 7.70
CA PHE A 65 -6.95 15.53 7.06
C PHE A 65 -7.59 14.57 8.06
N VAL A 66 -8.86 14.77 8.39
CA VAL A 66 -9.58 13.94 9.36
C VAL A 66 -10.73 13.22 8.66
N MET A 67 -10.89 11.93 8.94
CA MET A 67 -12.01 11.12 8.42
C MET A 67 -12.83 10.56 9.57
N SER A 68 -14.15 10.76 9.52
CA SER A 68 -15.12 10.16 10.44
C SER A 68 -15.54 8.78 9.95
N ARG A 69 -15.63 7.82 10.87
CA ARG A 69 -16.21 6.50 10.63
C ARG A 69 -17.66 6.39 11.13
N ASP A 70 -18.25 7.47 11.60
CA ASP A 70 -19.60 7.45 12.18
C ASP A 70 -20.65 7.09 11.14
N ALA A 71 -20.48 7.52 9.89
CA ALA A 71 -21.37 7.14 8.79
C ALA A 71 -21.30 5.63 8.49
N TRP A 72 -20.12 5.02 8.62
CA TRP A 72 -19.96 3.58 8.52
C TRP A 72 -20.66 2.86 9.66
N ALA A 73 -20.35 3.24 10.90
CA ALA A 73 -20.96 2.65 12.10
C ALA A 73 -22.50 2.80 12.07
N SER A 74 -23.01 3.94 11.61
CA SER A 74 -24.46 4.15 11.48
C SER A 74 -25.09 3.25 10.42
N ARG A 75 -24.38 2.93 9.34
CA ARG A 75 -24.92 2.09 8.24
C ARG A 75 -24.77 0.60 8.52
N PHE A 76 -23.66 0.19 9.12
CA PHE A 76 -23.26 -1.22 9.24
C PHE A 76 -23.05 -1.70 10.67
N GLY A 77 -23.19 -0.84 11.67
CA GLY A 77 -22.92 -1.16 13.09
C GLY A 77 -24.09 -1.80 13.84
N SER A 78 -25.26 -1.92 13.21
CA SER A 78 -26.40 -2.68 13.77
C SER A 78 -26.37 -4.13 13.28
N HIS A 79 -26.87 -5.04 14.12
CA HIS A 79 -26.99 -6.45 13.80
C HIS A 79 -28.07 -6.70 12.75
N TYR A 80 -27.76 -7.50 11.73
CA TYR A 80 -28.67 -7.91 10.67
C TYR A 80 -28.44 -9.37 10.25
N CYS A 81 -29.44 -9.96 9.63
CA CYS A 81 -29.36 -11.31 9.07
C CYS A 81 -28.48 -11.32 7.82
N ASN A 82 -27.37 -12.05 7.86
CA ASN A 82 -26.23 -11.86 6.95
C ASN A 82 -26.53 -12.03 5.45
N LEU A 83 -27.50 -12.85 5.06
CA LEU A 83 -27.86 -13.07 3.64
C LEU A 83 -28.92 -12.07 3.17
N THR A 84 -29.93 -11.81 3.99
CA THR A 84 -31.03 -10.89 3.64
C THR A 84 -30.68 -9.42 3.81
N GLN A 85 -29.68 -9.09 4.66
CA GLN A 85 -29.10 -7.75 4.89
C GLN A 85 -30.10 -6.61 5.19
N THR A 86 -31.36 -6.94 5.44
CA THR A 86 -32.47 -6.01 5.58
C THR A 86 -33.31 -6.30 6.83
N GLU A 87 -33.21 -7.52 7.36
CA GLU A 87 -33.84 -7.89 8.63
C GLU A 87 -32.85 -7.63 9.77
N ALA A 88 -33.25 -6.76 10.70
CA ALA A 88 -32.53 -6.58 11.96
C ALA A 88 -32.69 -7.83 12.83
N CYS A 89 -31.63 -8.22 13.52
CA CYS A 89 -31.63 -9.35 14.43
C CYS A 89 -30.97 -8.98 15.76
N ALA A 90 -31.30 -9.68 16.83
CA ALA A 90 -30.62 -9.58 18.12
C ALA A 90 -29.80 -10.84 18.44
N ALA A 91 -30.17 -11.99 17.86
CA ALA A 91 -29.48 -13.26 17.99
C ALA A 91 -29.61 -14.11 16.72
N ASP A 92 -28.76 -15.13 16.57
CA ASP A 92 -28.75 -16.05 15.42
C ASP A 92 -30.12 -16.73 15.17
N GLY A 93 -30.96 -16.88 16.21
CA GLY A 93 -32.31 -17.46 16.09
C GLY A 93 -33.37 -16.53 15.52
N ASP A 94 -33.06 -15.25 15.33
CA ASP A 94 -33.99 -14.26 14.77
C ASP A 94 -33.97 -14.24 13.23
N CYS A 95 -32.98 -14.90 12.63
CA CYS A 95 -32.77 -14.92 11.19
C CYS A 95 -33.38 -16.15 10.52
N PRO A 96 -33.69 -16.08 9.20
CA PRO A 96 -34.14 -17.24 8.43
C PRO A 96 -33.17 -18.43 8.56
N VAL A 97 -33.69 -19.64 8.38
CA VAL A 97 -32.88 -20.87 8.45
C VAL A 97 -31.72 -20.76 7.45
N SER A 98 -30.48 -20.97 7.91
CA SER A 98 -29.19 -20.78 7.22
C SER A 98 -28.54 -19.39 7.31
N GLU A 99 -29.18 -18.42 7.97
CA GLU A 99 -28.60 -17.10 8.23
C GLU A 99 -28.04 -16.98 9.64
N ALA A 100 -27.03 -16.12 9.79
CA ALA A 100 -26.48 -15.72 11.09
C ALA A 100 -26.75 -14.24 11.32
N CYS A 101 -26.93 -13.90 12.59
CA CYS A 101 -27.03 -12.52 13.01
C CYS A 101 -25.63 -11.91 13.07
N ALA A 102 -25.33 -10.97 12.17
CA ALA A 102 -24.00 -10.42 11.97
C ALA A 102 -24.01 -8.88 11.97
N THR A 103 -22.84 -8.29 12.18
CA THR A 103 -22.61 -6.83 12.15
C THR A 103 -21.43 -6.55 11.23
N GLY A 104 -21.44 -5.40 10.54
CA GLY A 104 -20.38 -4.95 9.63
C GLY A 104 -20.82 -4.93 8.18
N ALA A 105 -20.00 -4.38 7.29
CA ALA A 105 -20.25 -4.48 5.85
C ALA A 105 -19.90 -5.88 5.38
N SER A 106 -20.89 -6.63 4.91
CA SER A 106 -20.72 -7.99 4.41
C SER A 106 -19.97 -8.02 3.07
N PHE A 107 -19.22 -9.09 2.86
CA PHE A 107 -18.58 -9.42 1.60
C PHE A 107 -18.39 -10.92 1.46
N ASP A 108 -18.42 -11.40 0.22
CA ASP A 108 -18.23 -12.80 -0.10
C ASP A 108 -16.74 -13.15 -0.01
N THR A 109 -16.44 -14.32 0.57
CA THR A 109 -15.10 -14.90 0.56
C THR A 109 -15.12 -16.23 -0.21
N VAL A 110 -14.39 -17.25 0.25
CA VAL A 110 -14.25 -18.53 -0.47
C VAL A 110 -15.25 -19.54 0.07
N GLY A 111 -16.01 -20.19 -0.82
CA GLY A 111 -16.83 -21.36 -0.47
C GLY A 111 -18.01 -21.04 0.47
N GLU A 112 -18.85 -20.07 0.08
CA GLU A 112 -20.05 -19.63 0.83
C GLU A 112 -19.77 -18.97 2.20
N VAL A 113 -18.49 -18.76 2.53
CA VAL A 113 -18.06 -18.05 3.73
C VAL A 113 -18.16 -16.54 3.50
N HIS A 114 -18.69 -15.82 4.47
CA HIS A 114 -18.80 -14.38 4.47
C HIS A 114 -17.78 -13.75 5.43
N GLY A 115 -17.27 -12.60 5.02
CA GLY A 115 -16.55 -11.68 5.88
C GLY A 115 -17.42 -10.47 6.20
N PHE A 116 -17.20 -9.86 7.36
CA PHE A 116 -17.88 -8.64 7.76
C PHE A 116 -16.85 -7.64 8.26
N LEU A 117 -16.89 -6.44 7.69
CA LEU A 117 -16.00 -5.35 8.08
C LEU A 117 -16.74 -4.35 8.99
N VAL A 118 -16.30 -4.27 10.24
CA VAL A 118 -16.83 -3.34 11.23
C VAL A 118 -15.84 -2.20 11.43
N MET A 119 -16.33 -0.97 11.45
CA MET A 119 -15.56 0.20 11.88
C MET A 119 -16.29 0.86 13.02
N ASP A 120 -15.64 0.93 14.18
CA ASP A 120 -16.18 1.65 15.32
C ASP A 120 -16.25 3.15 15.03
N PRO A 121 -17.28 3.85 15.56
CA PRO A 121 -17.41 5.29 15.40
C PRO A 121 -16.17 6.01 15.95
N GLY A 122 -15.91 7.19 15.41
CA GLY A 122 -14.74 7.99 15.77
C GLY A 122 -14.03 8.59 14.56
N MET A 123 -13.04 9.41 14.88
CA MET A 123 -12.27 10.20 13.93
C MET A 123 -10.86 9.63 13.79
N VAL A 124 -10.37 9.55 12.56
CA VAL A 124 -8.97 9.23 12.26
C VAL A 124 -8.31 10.48 11.71
N THR A 125 -7.27 10.97 12.41
CA THR A 125 -6.53 12.17 12.02
C THR A 125 -5.25 11.81 11.30
N GLY A 126 -5.06 12.40 10.14
CA GLY A 126 -3.96 12.17 9.23
C GLY A 126 -3.51 13.43 8.51
N THR A 127 -2.86 13.26 7.37
CA THR A 127 -2.32 14.35 6.57
C THR A 127 -2.67 14.23 5.10
N ILE A 128 -2.66 15.37 4.40
CA ILE A 128 -2.68 15.51 2.95
C ILE A 128 -1.62 16.53 2.49
N ASP A 129 -0.99 16.32 1.34
CA ASP A 129 -0.04 17.26 0.75
C ASP A 129 -0.38 17.65 -0.70
N ALA A 130 0.37 18.61 -1.25
CA ALA A 130 0.21 19.08 -2.63
C ALA A 130 0.65 18.06 -3.70
N ALA A 131 1.10 16.87 -3.33
CA ALA A 131 1.24 15.74 -4.27
C ALA A 131 -0.01 14.83 -4.27
N GLY A 132 -1.04 15.19 -3.47
CA GLY A 132 -2.25 14.40 -3.30
C GLY A 132 -2.05 13.20 -2.39
N ASN A 133 -0.94 13.14 -1.65
CA ASN A 133 -0.68 12.02 -0.76
C ASN A 133 -1.50 12.17 0.51
N VAL A 134 -2.39 11.21 0.81
CA VAL A 134 -3.12 11.13 2.08
C VAL A 134 -2.57 9.99 2.92
N VAL A 135 -2.41 10.21 4.22
CA VAL A 135 -2.01 9.18 5.20
C VAL A 135 -2.92 9.26 6.41
N LEU A 136 -3.59 8.17 6.75
CA LEU A 136 -4.42 8.00 7.95
C LEU A 136 -3.83 6.87 8.80
N PRO A 137 -3.13 7.19 9.90
CA PRO A 137 -2.53 6.19 10.78
C PRO A 137 -3.59 5.46 11.58
N SER A 138 -3.31 4.18 11.90
CA SER A 138 -4.10 3.37 12.84
C SER A 138 -5.61 3.41 12.58
N PHE A 139 -5.99 3.20 11.31
CA PHE A 139 -7.38 3.14 10.89
C PHE A 139 -8.00 1.84 11.42
N ALA A 140 -8.49 1.85 12.65
CA ALA A 140 -9.01 0.67 13.32
C ALA A 140 -10.21 0.06 12.58
N GLU A 141 -10.20 -1.26 12.49
CA GLU A 141 -11.27 -2.07 11.91
C GLU A 141 -11.34 -3.40 12.66
N THR A 142 -12.52 -4.01 12.60
CA THR A 142 -12.74 -5.36 13.09
C THR A 142 -13.27 -6.20 11.94
N LEU A 143 -12.60 -7.32 11.67
CA LEU A 143 -13.01 -8.33 10.71
C LEU A 143 -13.69 -9.48 11.47
N LEU A 144 -14.90 -9.81 11.04
CA LEU A 144 -15.63 -11.01 11.47
C LEU A 144 -15.74 -11.97 10.28
N THR A 145 -15.87 -13.26 10.56
CA THR A 145 -16.11 -14.27 9.53
C THR A 145 -16.97 -15.41 10.06
N ASP A 146 -17.89 -15.92 9.25
CA ASP A 146 -18.71 -17.09 9.58
C ASP A 146 -18.00 -18.45 9.34
N TYR A 147 -16.70 -18.41 8.98
CA TYR A 147 -15.87 -19.60 8.79
C TYR A 147 -15.81 -20.52 10.02
N VAL A 148 -15.83 -19.94 11.22
CA VAL A 148 -15.91 -20.67 12.49
C VAL A 148 -16.91 -20.00 13.43
N LYS A 149 -17.55 -20.79 14.29
CA LYS A 149 -18.49 -20.31 15.32
C LYS A 149 -17.93 -20.58 16.72
N PRO A 150 -18.07 -19.63 17.68
CA PRO A 150 -18.61 -18.27 17.52
C PRO A 150 -17.75 -17.40 16.58
N LEU A 151 -18.35 -16.36 15.97
CA LEU A 151 -17.68 -15.47 15.02
C LEU A 151 -16.41 -14.88 15.69
N PRO A 152 -15.20 -15.15 15.15
CA PRO A 152 -13.99 -14.62 15.72
C PRO A 152 -13.92 -13.12 15.46
N VAL A 153 -13.54 -12.38 16.50
CA VAL A 153 -13.32 -10.94 16.44
C VAL A 153 -11.86 -10.69 16.13
N LEU A 154 -11.56 -10.29 14.89
CA LEU A 154 -10.19 -10.07 14.42
C LEU A 154 -9.94 -8.58 14.26
N MET A 155 -9.24 -7.99 15.21
CA MET A 155 -8.92 -6.56 15.20
C MET A 155 -7.73 -6.29 14.29
N ASN A 156 -7.78 -5.16 13.59
CA ASN A 156 -6.71 -4.67 12.74
C ASN A 156 -6.68 -3.14 12.82
N ALA A 157 -5.51 -2.51 12.65
CA ALA A 157 -5.41 -1.06 12.67
C ALA A 157 -4.41 -0.55 11.62
N PRO A 158 -4.65 -0.84 10.33
CA PRO A 158 -3.71 -0.47 9.29
C PRO A 158 -3.52 1.05 9.22
N THR A 159 -2.29 1.46 8.97
CA THR A 159 -2.05 2.80 8.42
C THR A 159 -2.45 2.76 6.95
N VAL A 160 -3.55 3.42 6.60
CA VAL A 160 -4.00 3.52 5.21
C VAL A 160 -3.46 4.78 4.56
N SER A 161 -3.03 4.66 3.31
CA SER A 161 -2.47 5.80 2.59
C SER A 161 -2.72 5.69 1.10
N THR A 162 -2.58 6.81 0.40
CA THR A 162 -2.53 6.84 -1.07
C THR A 162 -1.15 6.47 -1.62
N GLY A 163 -0.18 6.22 -0.75
CA GLY A 163 1.19 5.85 -1.08
C GLY A 163 1.41 4.34 -1.04
N ILE A 164 2.68 3.94 -0.97
CA ILE A 164 3.05 2.53 -0.78
C ILE A 164 3.30 2.29 0.71
N ARG A 165 2.72 1.24 1.27
CA ARG A 165 2.98 0.77 2.64
C ARG A 165 3.34 -0.70 2.60
N GLN A 166 3.92 -1.21 3.68
CA GLN A 166 4.23 -2.63 3.81
C GLN A 166 4.08 -3.10 5.24
N GLN A 167 3.50 -4.29 5.38
CA GLN A 167 3.55 -5.09 6.59
C GLN A 167 4.52 -6.26 6.40
N THR A 168 5.37 -6.56 7.39
CA THR A 168 6.25 -7.73 7.32
C THR A 168 5.85 -8.75 8.39
N LEU A 169 5.47 -9.96 7.98
CA LEU A 169 5.11 -11.07 8.87
C LEU A 169 5.96 -12.29 8.56
N GLY A 170 6.61 -12.87 9.58
CA GLY A 170 7.45 -14.06 9.40
C GLY A 170 8.58 -13.90 8.36
N GLY A 171 9.06 -12.68 8.13
CA GLY A 171 10.06 -12.37 7.09
C GLY A 171 9.49 -12.18 5.68
N THR A 172 8.18 -12.35 5.50
CA THR A 172 7.46 -12.09 4.24
C THR A 172 6.91 -10.67 4.24
N ALA A 173 7.12 -9.95 3.13
CA ALA A 173 6.64 -8.60 2.93
C ALA A 173 5.28 -8.60 2.23
N TYR A 174 4.35 -7.80 2.75
CA TYR A 174 3.01 -7.58 2.23
C TYR A 174 2.79 -6.08 1.99
N PRO A 175 3.19 -5.54 0.83
CA PRO A 175 2.84 -4.17 0.48
C PRO A 175 1.37 -3.96 0.15
N SER A 176 0.92 -2.75 0.44
CA SER A 176 -0.37 -2.17 0.04
C SER A 176 -0.09 -0.88 -0.74
N VAL A 177 -0.86 -0.65 -1.81
CA VAL A 177 -0.59 0.44 -2.75
C VAL A 177 -1.85 1.27 -2.99
N GLY A 178 -1.80 2.54 -2.57
CA GLY A 178 -2.85 3.50 -2.86
C GLY A 178 -2.65 4.25 -4.18
N THR A 179 -3.54 5.21 -4.43
CA THR A 179 -3.41 6.17 -5.54
C THR A 179 -3.64 7.59 -5.01
N PRO A 180 -2.70 8.53 -5.22
CA PRO A 180 -2.84 9.92 -4.79
C PRO A 180 -4.09 10.59 -5.34
N LEU A 181 -4.54 11.64 -4.66
CA LEU A 181 -5.65 12.48 -5.09
C LEU A 181 -5.40 13.07 -6.48
N ASP A 182 -6.31 12.77 -7.41
CA ASP A 182 -6.45 13.51 -8.65
C ASP A 182 -7.26 14.79 -8.38
N PHE A 183 -6.56 15.93 -8.38
CA PHE A 183 -7.15 17.26 -8.19
C PHE A 183 -8.14 17.67 -9.29
N THR A 184 -8.27 16.91 -10.38
CA THR A 184 -9.26 17.14 -11.43
C THR A 184 -10.59 16.46 -11.12
N THR A 185 -10.54 15.23 -10.61
CA THR A 185 -11.72 14.38 -10.40
C THR A 185 -12.13 14.23 -8.94
N GLY A 186 -11.25 14.62 -8.01
CA GLY A 186 -11.40 14.40 -6.58
C GLY A 186 -11.17 12.95 -6.15
N VAL A 187 -10.76 12.06 -7.07
CA VAL A 187 -10.64 10.62 -6.79
C VAL A 187 -9.28 10.31 -6.18
N LEU A 188 -9.29 9.51 -5.12
CA LEU A 188 -8.10 8.89 -4.54
C LEU A 188 -8.36 7.43 -4.19
N THR A 189 -7.30 6.69 -3.88
CA THR A 189 -7.43 5.35 -3.29
C THR A 189 -6.52 5.22 -2.08
N LEU A 190 -7.11 4.93 -0.92
CA LEU A 190 -6.40 4.58 0.30
C LEU A 190 -6.21 3.07 0.33
N ALA A 191 -4.99 2.62 0.66
CA ALA A 191 -4.71 1.21 0.90
C ALA A 191 -3.81 1.07 2.13
N GLY A 192 -4.04 0.02 2.89
CA GLY A 192 -3.19 -0.36 4.01
C GLY A 192 -3.43 -1.81 4.41
N THR A 193 -2.38 -2.44 4.88
CA THR A 193 -2.36 -3.81 5.40
C THR A 193 -1.64 -3.81 6.73
N ASP A 194 -2.14 -4.59 7.68
CA ASP A 194 -1.55 -4.77 8.99
C ASP A 194 -1.77 -6.22 9.47
N ARG A 195 -1.20 -6.56 10.63
CA ARG A 195 -1.20 -7.90 11.20
C ARG A 195 -2.58 -8.27 11.75
N LEU A 196 -3.18 -9.27 11.14
CA LEU A 196 -4.35 -9.98 11.64
C LEU A 196 -3.93 -11.20 12.47
N VAL A 197 -4.13 -11.11 13.79
CA VAL A 197 -3.75 -12.17 14.74
C VAL A 197 -4.89 -13.18 14.88
N GLY A 198 -4.56 -14.48 14.81
CA GLY A 198 -5.51 -15.54 15.15
C GLY A 198 -6.63 -15.74 14.13
N ALA A 199 -6.44 -15.32 12.88
CA ALA A 199 -7.44 -15.58 11.84
C ALA A 199 -7.60 -17.09 11.61
N PRO A 200 -8.84 -17.60 11.60
CA PRO A 200 -9.10 -19.03 11.49
C PRO A 200 -8.74 -19.55 10.10
N GLY A 201 -8.41 -20.85 10.00
CA GLY A 201 -8.05 -21.49 8.74
C GLY A 201 -6.62 -21.26 8.25
N GLY A 202 -5.84 -20.40 8.92
CA GLY A 202 -4.41 -20.18 8.65
C GLY A 202 -3.49 -20.65 9.78
N ILE A 203 -2.19 -20.83 9.47
CA ILE A 203 -1.15 -21.07 10.47
C ILE A 203 -0.49 -19.73 10.81
N GLY A 204 -0.68 -19.25 12.04
CA GLY A 204 -0.02 -18.04 12.55
C GLY A 204 -0.72 -16.73 12.18
N ASP A 205 0.03 -15.64 12.23
CA ASP A 205 -0.48 -14.31 11.88
C ASP A 205 -0.64 -14.14 10.37
N ASN A 206 -1.73 -13.49 9.97
CA ASN A 206 -1.96 -13.12 8.58
C ASN A 206 -1.82 -11.62 8.38
N ALA A 207 -1.56 -11.17 7.15
CA ALA A 207 -1.70 -9.78 6.76
C ALA A 207 -3.12 -9.60 6.21
N SER A 208 -3.78 -8.54 6.64
CA SER A 208 -5.10 -8.16 6.14
C SER A 208 -5.22 -6.64 6.18
N GLY A 209 -6.16 -6.11 5.42
CA GLY A 209 -6.53 -4.70 5.48
C GLY A 209 -7.56 -4.37 4.43
N PHE A 210 -7.51 -3.16 3.91
CA PHE A 210 -8.46 -2.74 2.91
C PHE A 210 -7.88 -1.76 1.91
N LYS A 211 -8.56 -1.72 0.76
CA LYS A 211 -8.46 -0.69 -0.26
C LYS A 211 -9.79 0.04 -0.34
N MET A 212 -9.75 1.36 -0.28
CA MET A 212 -10.91 2.22 -0.38
C MET A 212 -10.65 3.29 -1.44
N THR A 213 -11.31 3.16 -2.58
CA THR A 213 -11.36 4.20 -3.59
C THR A 213 -12.53 5.11 -3.28
N CYS A 214 -12.29 6.42 -3.16
CA CYS A 214 -13.34 7.39 -2.91
C CYS A 214 -13.14 8.68 -3.68
N ARG A 215 -14.23 9.44 -3.82
CA ARG A 215 -14.22 10.81 -4.33
C ARG A 215 -14.37 11.80 -3.19
N ILE A 216 -13.39 12.69 -3.04
CA ILE A 216 -13.44 13.81 -2.12
C ILE A 216 -14.26 14.95 -2.72
N ALA A 217 -15.18 15.51 -1.94
CA ALA A 217 -15.90 16.73 -2.26
C ALA A 217 -16.08 17.60 -1.00
N PRO A 218 -15.77 18.92 -1.03
CA PRO A 218 -15.17 19.64 -2.16
C PRO A 218 -13.73 19.18 -2.46
N ILE A 219 -13.29 19.33 -3.71
CA ILE A 219 -11.91 19.00 -4.09
C ILE A 219 -10.97 20.05 -3.48
N PRO A 220 -9.93 19.63 -2.73
CA PRO A 220 -8.95 20.53 -2.15
C PRO A 220 -8.24 21.42 -3.18
N ILE A 221 -7.95 22.66 -2.81
CA ILE A 221 -7.22 23.58 -3.69
C ILE A 221 -5.72 23.30 -3.57
N LEU A 222 -5.14 22.75 -4.63
CA LEU A 222 -3.72 22.38 -4.72
C LEU A 222 -2.75 23.47 -4.22
N ALA A 223 -3.05 24.75 -4.51
CA ALA A 223 -2.19 25.88 -4.15
C ALA A 223 -2.16 26.17 -2.64
N ASN A 224 -3.17 25.72 -1.89
CA ASN A 224 -3.27 25.95 -0.45
C ASN A 224 -2.58 24.84 0.36
N LEU A 225 -2.39 23.67 -0.25
CA LEU A 225 -1.82 22.50 0.42
C LEU A 225 -0.32 22.64 0.72
N PRO A 226 0.16 22.04 1.82
CA PRO A 226 1.58 22.03 2.13
C PRO A 226 2.36 21.28 1.04
N LYS A 227 3.59 21.75 0.79
CA LYS A 227 4.48 21.08 -0.14
C LYS A 227 4.78 19.66 0.36
N PRO A 228 4.88 18.67 -0.55
CA PRO A 228 5.20 17.31 -0.17
C PRO A 228 6.57 17.26 0.55
N PRO A 229 6.73 16.41 1.58
CA PRO A 229 7.98 16.30 2.33
C PRO A 229 9.12 15.76 1.47
N LEU A 230 8.81 15.03 0.40
CA LEU A 230 9.79 14.50 -0.53
C LEU A 230 9.39 14.83 -1.96
N VAL A 231 10.33 15.37 -2.75
CA VAL A 231 10.09 15.70 -4.15
C VAL A 231 11.03 14.93 -5.06
N LEU A 232 10.49 14.39 -6.15
CA LEU A 232 11.28 13.87 -7.27
C LEU A 232 11.71 15.01 -8.21
N GLY A 233 12.95 15.44 -8.05
CA GLY A 233 13.66 16.32 -8.97
C GLY A 233 14.02 15.59 -10.28
N LYS A 234 15.21 15.87 -10.84
CA LYS A 234 15.62 15.34 -12.17
C LYS A 234 15.47 13.82 -12.25
N LEU A 235 14.72 13.37 -13.25
CA LEU A 235 14.49 11.97 -13.60
C LEU A 235 15.11 11.62 -14.94
N GLY A 236 15.60 10.39 -15.06
CA GLY A 236 16.00 9.79 -16.32
C GLY A 236 15.89 8.28 -16.26
N GLY A 237 15.42 7.67 -17.35
CA GLY A 237 15.28 6.23 -17.49
C GLY A 237 15.80 5.75 -18.84
N LYS A 238 16.40 4.57 -18.86
CA LYS A 238 16.80 3.84 -20.06
C LYS A 238 16.37 2.39 -19.94
N VAL A 239 15.85 1.86 -21.03
CA VAL A 239 15.58 0.43 -21.17
C VAL A 239 16.53 -0.17 -22.17
N ARG A 240 17.25 -1.20 -21.75
CA ARG A 240 18.03 -2.03 -22.66
C ARG A 240 17.23 -3.26 -23.00
N VAL A 241 16.80 -3.36 -24.25
CA VAL A 241 16.06 -4.52 -24.75
C VAL A 241 17.02 -5.70 -24.94
N ALA A 242 16.66 -6.89 -24.48
CA ALA A 242 17.46 -8.09 -24.69
C ALA A 242 17.47 -8.49 -26.18
N THR A 243 18.63 -8.96 -26.68
CA THR A 243 18.81 -9.38 -28.08
C THR A 243 18.30 -10.79 -28.38
N ARG A 244 17.97 -11.58 -27.36
CA ARG A 244 17.28 -12.88 -27.47
C ARG A 244 16.02 -12.86 -26.61
N ALA A 245 14.91 -13.39 -27.13
CA ALA A 245 13.75 -13.69 -26.32
C ALA A 245 14.11 -14.75 -25.27
N ALA A 246 13.67 -14.59 -24.03
CA ALA A 246 13.68 -15.68 -23.07
C ALA A 246 12.89 -16.85 -23.67
N PRO A 247 13.42 -18.09 -23.67
CA PRO A 247 12.55 -19.25 -23.76
C PRO A 247 11.49 -19.10 -22.66
N GLN A 248 10.21 -19.23 -22.99
CA GLN A 248 9.06 -19.05 -22.09
C GLN A 248 9.12 -19.91 -20.80
N ALA A 249 10.10 -20.81 -20.67
CA ALA A 249 10.27 -21.74 -19.58
C ALA A 249 11.63 -21.68 -18.84
N ARG A 250 12.48 -20.65 -19.03
CA ARG A 250 13.74 -20.55 -18.24
C ARG A 250 14.05 -19.15 -17.68
N PRO A 251 14.26 -19.03 -16.36
CA PRO A 251 14.76 -17.81 -15.74
C PRO A 251 16.29 -17.73 -15.94
N LEU A 252 16.76 -16.96 -16.93
CA LEU A 252 18.17 -16.54 -16.98
C LEU A 252 18.26 -15.04 -16.71
N ALA A 253 19.19 -14.65 -15.84
CA ALA A 253 19.52 -13.25 -15.54
C ALA A 253 19.91 -12.41 -16.78
N ASP A 254 20.19 -13.07 -17.91
CA ASP A 254 20.53 -12.48 -19.21
C ASP A 254 19.37 -12.50 -20.24
N ALA A 255 18.19 -13.01 -19.88
CA ALA A 255 17.10 -13.30 -20.82
C ALA A 255 15.95 -12.25 -20.85
N GLY A 256 16.11 -11.10 -20.18
CA GLY A 256 15.07 -10.05 -20.14
C GLY A 256 15.62 -8.64 -20.31
N ASP A 257 14.72 -7.69 -20.54
CA ASP A 257 15.06 -6.29 -20.68
C ASP A 257 15.59 -5.74 -19.34
N THR A 258 16.48 -4.76 -19.40
CA THR A 258 17.04 -4.12 -18.20
C THR A 258 16.53 -2.70 -18.08
N LEU A 259 15.87 -2.37 -16.97
CA LEU A 259 15.51 -1.01 -16.60
C LEU A 259 16.64 -0.36 -15.79
N SER A 260 17.11 0.79 -16.24
CA SER A 260 18.07 1.63 -15.51
C SER A 260 17.48 3.01 -15.31
N MET A 261 17.36 3.45 -14.05
CA MET A 261 16.78 4.74 -13.70
C MET A 261 17.69 5.55 -12.80
N ARG A 262 17.59 6.86 -12.93
CA ARG A 262 18.22 7.85 -12.06
C ARG A 262 17.18 8.85 -11.64
N ALA A 263 17.13 9.12 -10.34
CA ALA A 263 16.28 10.14 -9.76
C ALA A 263 17.06 11.03 -8.80
N THR A 264 16.58 12.26 -8.64
CA THR A 264 17.04 13.16 -7.59
C THR A 264 15.92 13.31 -6.58
N LEU A 265 16.13 12.81 -5.37
CA LEU A 265 15.23 13.02 -4.25
C LEU A 265 15.62 14.33 -3.57
N ILE A 266 14.66 15.23 -3.40
CA ILE A 266 14.83 16.50 -2.72
C ILE A 266 13.99 16.42 -1.44
N PRO A 267 14.62 16.12 -0.29
CA PRO A 267 13.93 16.12 1.00
C PRO A 267 13.63 17.56 1.42
N GLY A 268 12.38 17.79 1.85
CA GLY A 268 11.95 18.97 2.57
C GLY A 268 12.30 18.91 4.06
N PRO A 269 11.94 19.95 4.84
CA PRO A 269 12.28 20.04 6.26
C PRO A 269 11.73 18.90 7.11
N SER A 270 10.56 18.36 6.75
CA SER A 270 9.87 17.28 7.46
C SER A 270 10.09 15.90 6.82
N ALA A 271 11.01 15.78 5.85
CA ALA A 271 11.28 14.51 5.21
C ALA A 271 11.96 13.53 6.18
N PRO A 272 11.61 12.23 6.14
CA PRO A 272 12.37 11.22 6.85
C PRO A 272 13.82 11.18 6.33
N ALA A 273 14.74 10.79 7.21
CA ALA A 273 16.13 10.63 6.84
C ALA A 273 16.27 9.52 5.79
N VAL A 274 16.84 9.86 4.62
CA VAL A 274 17.21 8.88 3.60
C VAL A 274 18.59 8.33 3.93
N ASP A 275 18.66 7.52 4.99
CA ASP A 275 19.89 6.92 5.53
C ASP A 275 19.84 5.39 5.64
N GLY A 276 18.72 4.77 5.25
CA GLY A 276 18.50 3.33 5.32
C GLY A 276 17.94 2.83 6.65
N SER A 277 17.59 3.75 7.56
CA SER A 277 16.82 3.44 8.78
C SER A 277 15.33 3.20 8.53
N GLN A 278 14.84 3.54 7.33
CA GLN A 278 13.46 3.40 6.91
C GLN A 278 13.35 2.43 5.75
N ASP A 279 12.19 1.79 5.64
CA ASP A 279 11.79 1.06 4.46
C ASP A 279 11.81 1.96 3.22
N PHE A 280 12.24 1.40 2.10
CA PHE A 280 12.44 2.14 0.86
C PHE A 280 11.84 1.39 -0.33
N PHE A 281 10.94 2.05 -1.06
CA PHE A 281 10.30 1.50 -2.24
C PHE A 281 10.62 2.32 -3.49
N VAL A 282 10.74 1.63 -4.62
CA VAL A 282 10.68 2.23 -5.94
C VAL A 282 9.67 1.46 -6.77
N ARG A 283 8.55 2.10 -7.07
CA ARG A 283 7.52 1.60 -7.99
C ARG A 283 7.66 2.29 -9.34
N VAL A 284 7.51 1.51 -10.39
CA VAL A 284 7.54 1.97 -11.77
C VAL A 284 6.31 1.42 -12.46
N THR A 285 5.49 2.31 -13.01
CA THR A 285 4.33 1.94 -13.82
C THR A 285 4.48 2.45 -15.25
N ALA A 286 3.86 1.78 -16.21
CA ALA A 286 3.78 2.16 -17.61
C ALA A 286 2.38 1.85 -18.15
N ALA A 287 1.78 2.80 -18.86
CA ALA A 287 0.40 2.65 -19.37
C ALA A 287 -0.61 2.17 -18.30
N GLY A 288 -0.48 2.69 -17.07
CA GLY A 288 -1.33 2.31 -15.94
C GLY A 288 -0.99 0.97 -15.27
N LYS A 289 -0.08 0.17 -15.84
CA LYS A 289 0.33 -1.13 -15.28
C LYS A 289 1.62 -1.02 -14.50
N GLU A 290 1.72 -1.70 -13.36
CA GLU A 290 2.98 -1.84 -12.65
C GLU A 290 3.96 -2.66 -13.50
N VAL A 291 5.22 -2.22 -13.58
CA VAL A 291 6.28 -2.85 -14.36
C VAL A 291 7.40 -3.33 -13.45
N ALA A 292 7.64 -2.62 -12.36
CA ALA A 292 8.58 -3.04 -11.32
C ALA A 292 8.19 -2.42 -9.99
N LEU A 293 8.16 -3.23 -8.94
CA LEU A 293 8.16 -2.77 -7.56
C LEU A 293 9.42 -3.30 -6.88
N VAL A 294 10.26 -2.40 -6.39
CA VAL A 294 11.52 -2.73 -5.74
C VAL A 294 11.50 -2.23 -4.31
N PHE A 295 11.72 -3.14 -3.37
CA PHE A 295 11.67 -2.89 -1.94
C PHE A 295 13.03 -3.16 -1.29
N VAL A 296 13.44 -2.28 -0.37
CA VAL A 296 14.56 -2.45 0.55
C VAL A 296 14.04 -2.27 1.97
N PRO A 297 13.98 -3.34 2.79
CA PRO A 297 13.58 -3.21 4.20
C PRO A 297 14.62 -2.40 4.97
N ALA A 298 14.25 -1.83 6.11
CA ALA A 298 15.22 -1.42 7.14
C ALA A 298 15.62 -2.63 8.01
N PRO A 299 16.92 -2.89 8.29
CA PRO A 299 18.14 -2.23 7.79
C PRO A 299 18.76 -3.01 6.60
N GLY A 300 18.24 -2.80 5.40
CA GLY A 300 18.63 -3.52 4.18
C GLY A 300 19.75 -2.83 3.39
N PHE A 301 20.05 -1.57 3.67
CA PHE A 301 21.14 -0.85 3.01
C PHE A 301 22.50 -1.12 3.65
N THR A 302 23.51 -1.39 2.82
CA THR A 302 24.91 -1.41 3.24
C THR A 302 25.57 -0.05 2.96
N ALA A 303 26.18 0.56 3.97
CA ALA A 303 26.96 1.77 3.80
C ALA A 303 28.30 1.49 3.07
N LYS A 304 28.58 2.25 2.02
CA LYS A 304 29.83 2.23 1.24
C LYS A 304 30.31 3.67 0.99
N GLY A 305 31.05 4.23 1.95
CA GLY A 305 31.45 5.64 1.94
C GLY A 305 30.22 6.56 1.93
N LYS A 306 30.13 7.49 0.97
CA LYS A 306 28.98 8.41 0.80
C LYS A 306 27.75 7.76 0.13
N ARG A 307 27.71 6.43 0.03
CA ARG A 307 26.67 5.68 -0.66
C ARG A 307 26.00 4.69 0.29
N LEU A 308 24.72 4.49 0.11
CA LEU A 308 23.98 3.33 0.61
C LEU A 308 23.68 2.44 -0.58
N VAL A 309 23.95 1.16 -0.43
CA VAL A 309 23.81 0.17 -1.50
C VAL A 309 22.98 -0.99 -0.98
N ALA A 310 21.88 -1.25 -1.67
CA ALA A 310 21.17 -2.51 -1.60
C ALA A 310 21.35 -3.20 -2.95
N SER A 311 21.58 -4.50 -2.93
CA SER A 311 21.72 -5.29 -4.14
C SER A 311 21.32 -6.73 -3.88
N ARG A 312 20.67 -7.32 -4.86
CA ARG A 312 20.43 -8.75 -4.95
C ARG A 312 21.13 -9.27 -6.19
N ASP A 313 21.94 -10.30 -6.01
CA ASP A 313 22.65 -10.99 -7.08
C ASP A 313 22.41 -12.49 -6.93
N ASP A 314 21.30 -12.95 -7.51
CA ASP A 314 20.91 -14.37 -7.55
C ASP A 314 21.58 -15.09 -8.73
N THR A 315 22.68 -14.54 -9.27
CA THR A 315 23.37 -15.19 -10.37
C THR A 315 23.97 -16.50 -9.87
N CYS A 316 23.49 -17.60 -10.44
CA CYS A 316 24.18 -18.88 -10.33
C CYS A 316 25.41 -18.84 -11.24
N ASP A 317 26.60 -18.90 -10.67
CA ASP A 317 27.81 -19.09 -11.47
C ASP A 317 27.82 -20.51 -12.03
N THR A 318 27.53 -20.62 -13.32
CA THR A 318 27.43 -21.88 -14.04
C THR A 318 28.74 -22.68 -14.06
N ARG A 319 29.90 -22.06 -13.86
CA ARG A 319 31.19 -22.77 -13.78
C ARG A 319 31.41 -23.39 -12.40
N SER A 320 31.15 -22.63 -11.35
CA SER A 320 31.36 -23.09 -9.97
C SER A 320 30.13 -23.79 -9.38
N LYS A 321 28.98 -23.74 -10.07
CA LYS A 321 27.66 -24.19 -9.58
C LYS A 321 27.34 -23.61 -8.20
N ARG A 322 27.69 -22.34 -8.00
CA ARG A 322 27.60 -21.65 -6.71
C ARG A 322 26.92 -20.30 -6.87
N CYS A 323 26.22 -19.86 -5.82
CA CYS A 323 25.56 -18.57 -5.83
C CYS A 323 26.57 -17.44 -5.64
N LYS A 324 26.52 -16.42 -6.50
CA LYS A 324 27.52 -15.34 -6.54
C LYS A 324 27.50 -14.42 -5.32
N GLY A 325 26.39 -14.39 -4.57
CA GLY A 325 26.24 -13.69 -3.30
C GLY A 325 26.36 -14.56 -2.04
N ASP A 326 26.38 -15.88 -2.20
CA ASP A 326 26.52 -16.84 -1.11
C ASP A 326 27.16 -18.13 -1.63
N THR A 327 28.49 -18.20 -1.54
CA THR A 327 29.24 -19.36 -2.03
C THR A 327 29.00 -20.63 -1.20
N SER A 328 28.25 -20.57 -0.09
CA SER A 328 27.85 -21.76 0.66
C SER A 328 26.73 -22.52 -0.05
N GLN A 329 25.87 -21.82 -0.81
CA GLN A 329 24.82 -22.45 -1.62
C GLN A 329 25.35 -22.93 -2.97
N SER A 330 25.06 -24.20 -3.28
CA SER A 330 25.16 -24.73 -4.63
C SER A 330 23.91 -24.36 -5.43
N CYS A 331 24.06 -24.15 -6.72
CA CYS A 331 22.96 -23.85 -7.62
C CYS A 331 23.12 -24.56 -8.97
N THR A 332 21.98 -24.92 -9.54
CA THR A 332 21.81 -25.36 -10.93
C THR A 332 21.02 -24.35 -11.74
N THR A 333 20.15 -23.58 -11.07
CA THR A 333 19.40 -22.47 -11.63
C THR A 333 19.52 -21.25 -10.70
N PRO A 334 19.28 -20.03 -11.20
CA PRO A 334 19.21 -18.84 -10.35
C PRO A 334 18.18 -18.92 -9.20
N ALA A 335 17.13 -19.73 -9.36
CA ALA A 335 16.10 -19.91 -8.32
C ALA A 335 16.62 -20.65 -7.07
N ASP A 336 17.71 -21.41 -7.21
CA ASP A 336 18.34 -22.15 -6.11
C ASP A 336 19.07 -21.22 -5.12
N CYS A 337 19.37 -19.98 -5.55
CA CYS A 337 20.08 -18.97 -4.76
C CYS A 337 19.12 -18.20 -3.85
N THR A 338 18.74 -18.83 -2.73
CA THR A 338 17.69 -18.36 -1.81
C THR A 338 18.21 -17.76 -0.50
N SER A 339 19.48 -17.99 -0.10
CA SER A 339 19.99 -17.64 1.25
C SER A 339 20.85 -16.38 1.33
N GLY A 340 21.27 -15.79 0.21
CA GLY A 340 22.04 -14.54 0.24
C GLY A 340 21.21 -13.45 0.93
N LYS A 341 21.80 -12.70 1.89
CA LYS A 341 21.14 -11.60 2.63
C LYS A 341 20.31 -10.73 1.66
N LYS A 342 18.99 -10.94 1.63
CA LYS A 342 18.08 -10.30 0.68
C LYS A 342 17.88 -8.84 1.10
N SER A 343 18.74 -7.96 0.61
CA SER A 343 18.55 -6.52 0.79
C SER A 343 17.51 -5.93 -0.16
N ILE A 344 17.12 -6.66 -1.21
CA ILE A 344 16.12 -6.23 -2.19
C ILE A 344 15.10 -7.33 -2.42
N GLN A 345 13.83 -6.96 -2.42
CA GLN A 345 12.75 -7.74 -3.00
C GLN A 345 12.24 -6.99 -4.23
N ALA A 346 12.14 -7.67 -5.37
CA ALA A 346 11.71 -7.05 -6.62
C ALA A 346 10.67 -7.94 -7.28
N PHE A 347 9.56 -7.34 -7.69
CA PHE A 347 8.38 -8.01 -8.20
C PHE A 347 8.12 -7.54 -9.64
N ALA A 348 7.90 -8.49 -10.55
CA ALA A 348 7.40 -8.24 -11.89
C ALA A 348 5.96 -8.76 -11.98
N PRO A 349 5.04 -8.02 -12.62
CA PRO A 349 3.66 -8.45 -12.78
C PRO A 349 3.53 -9.76 -13.56
N ASP A 350 2.55 -10.60 -13.19
CA ASP A 350 2.14 -11.74 -14.02
C ASP A 350 1.34 -11.26 -15.24
N ALA A 351 1.52 -11.88 -16.41
CA ALA A 351 0.99 -11.41 -17.68
C ALA A 351 -0.55 -11.55 -17.79
N THR A 352 -1.18 -12.32 -16.90
CA THR A 352 -2.61 -12.68 -16.97
C THR A 352 -3.53 -11.88 -16.05
N ASP A 353 -3.01 -10.99 -15.22
CA ASP A 353 -3.82 -10.16 -14.32
C ASP A 353 -3.74 -8.68 -14.73
N PRO A 354 -4.85 -8.01 -15.10
CA PRO A 354 -4.86 -6.59 -15.36
C PRO A 354 -4.86 -5.73 -14.08
N ASP A 355 -5.26 -6.28 -12.93
CA ASP A 355 -5.27 -5.62 -11.62
C ASP A 355 -4.16 -6.21 -10.72
N LEU A 356 -2.93 -5.78 -11.03
CA LEU A 356 -1.68 -6.28 -10.46
C LEU A 356 -1.39 -5.72 -9.06
N GLU A 357 -2.19 -6.11 -8.05
CA GLU A 357 -1.82 -6.01 -6.63
C GLU A 357 -1.28 -7.33 -6.06
N LYS A 358 -1.23 -8.37 -6.90
CA LYS A 358 -0.56 -9.63 -6.57
C LYS A 358 0.95 -9.42 -6.41
N LEU A 359 1.43 -9.56 -5.19
CA LEU A 359 2.81 -10.00 -4.91
C LEU A 359 3.04 -11.47 -5.27
N SER A 360 2.20 -12.08 -6.12
CA SER A 360 2.44 -13.39 -6.72
C SER A 360 3.34 -13.32 -7.96
N GLY A 361 3.86 -12.13 -8.28
CA GLY A 361 4.82 -11.95 -9.37
C GLY A 361 6.08 -12.79 -9.18
N THR A 362 6.66 -13.29 -10.28
CA THR A 362 7.91 -14.06 -10.20
C THR A 362 9.00 -13.17 -9.55
N PRO A 363 9.64 -13.62 -8.44
CA PRO A 363 10.68 -12.83 -7.80
C PRO A 363 11.77 -12.54 -8.82
N MET A 364 12.11 -11.26 -8.96
CA MET A 364 13.08 -10.84 -9.96
C MET A 364 14.48 -11.31 -9.59
N LEU A 365 15.20 -11.83 -10.59
CA LEU A 365 16.55 -12.39 -10.46
C LEU A 365 17.59 -11.27 -10.41
N GLY A 366 17.58 -10.53 -9.32
CA GLY A 366 18.58 -9.52 -9.00
C GLY A 366 18.15 -8.07 -9.24
N GLY A 367 19.02 -7.15 -8.85
CA GLY A 367 18.78 -5.71 -8.92
C GLY A 367 19.72 -4.94 -8.00
N SER A 368 19.79 -3.63 -8.19
CA SER A 368 20.57 -2.76 -7.31
C SER A 368 19.91 -1.40 -7.12
N ILE A 369 19.88 -0.94 -5.87
CA ILE A 369 19.56 0.43 -5.49
C ILE A 369 20.80 1.06 -4.88
N VAL A 370 21.17 2.23 -5.39
CA VAL A 370 22.25 3.05 -4.85
C VAL A 370 21.70 4.43 -4.52
N LEU A 371 21.84 4.82 -3.26
CA LEU A 371 21.54 6.17 -2.77
C LEU A 371 22.86 6.88 -2.51
N LYS A 372 23.10 8.00 -3.18
CA LYS A 372 24.29 8.83 -2.95
C LYS A 372 23.88 10.19 -2.41
N ARG A 373 24.32 10.50 -1.19
CA ARG A 373 24.05 11.81 -0.57
C ARG A 373 24.78 12.92 -1.34
N ALA A 374 24.05 13.97 -1.67
CA ALA A 374 24.56 15.26 -2.15
C ALA A 374 24.13 16.36 -1.16
N ARG A 375 24.60 17.60 -1.35
CA ARG A 375 24.45 18.68 -0.36
C ARG A 375 23.00 18.97 0.05
N ARG A 376 22.06 18.96 -0.91
CA ARG A 376 20.62 19.26 -0.70
C ARG A 376 19.71 18.25 -1.39
N ALA A 377 20.23 17.06 -1.68
CA ALA A 377 19.53 16.06 -2.47
C ALA A 377 20.14 14.66 -2.26
N ILE A 378 19.39 13.62 -2.55
CA ILE A 378 19.90 12.26 -2.70
C ILE A 378 19.79 11.86 -4.18
N ARG A 379 20.89 11.36 -4.74
CA ARG A 379 20.85 10.75 -6.08
C ARG A 379 20.53 9.27 -5.92
N LEU A 380 19.37 8.88 -6.42
CA LEU A 380 18.93 7.49 -6.55
C LEU A 380 19.41 6.95 -7.90
N SER A 381 19.98 5.75 -7.89
CA SER A 381 20.21 4.94 -9.08
C SER A 381 19.59 3.57 -8.86
N LEU A 382 18.68 3.19 -9.75
CA LEU A 382 18.02 1.89 -9.78
C LEU A 382 18.48 1.14 -11.03
N ARG A 383 18.76 -0.15 -10.88
CA ARG A 383 18.95 -1.09 -11.99
C ARG A 383 18.19 -2.37 -11.69
N VAL A 384 17.33 -2.76 -12.62
CA VAL A 384 16.52 -3.97 -12.51
C VAL A 384 16.62 -4.77 -13.82
N PRO A 385 17.29 -5.93 -13.83
CA PRO A 385 17.33 -6.83 -14.98
C PRO A 385 16.10 -7.74 -15.06
N GLY A 386 15.94 -8.48 -16.16
CA GLY A 386 14.98 -9.58 -16.26
C GLY A 386 13.51 -9.15 -16.44
N LEU A 387 13.26 -7.92 -16.90
CA LEU A 387 11.91 -7.39 -17.10
C LEU A 387 11.39 -7.66 -18.51
N ALA A 388 10.08 -7.87 -18.64
CA ALA A 388 9.39 -7.90 -19.93
C ALA A 388 8.94 -6.47 -20.30
N LEU A 389 9.82 -5.67 -20.92
CA LEU A 389 9.59 -4.23 -21.11
C LEU A 389 9.04 -3.88 -22.50
N ALA A 390 8.45 -4.84 -23.20
CA ALA A 390 7.74 -4.58 -24.45
C ALA A 390 6.62 -3.52 -24.26
N ALA A 391 6.08 -3.40 -23.04
CA ALA A 391 5.05 -2.41 -22.67
C ALA A 391 5.59 -1.00 -22.33
N LEU A 392 6.91 -0.78 -22.26
CA LEU A 392 7.51 0.48 -21.79
C LEU A 392 7.75 1.53 -22.88
N THR A 393 7.20 1.36 -24.09
CA THR A 393 7.42 2.28 -25.22
C THR A 393 6.65 3.61 -25.12
N THR A 394 6.07 3.93 -23.97
CA THR A 394 5.20 5.11 -23.74
C THR A 394 5.66 5.96 -22.54
N THR A 395 4.75 6.78 -22.01
CA THR A 395 4.83 7.45 -20.71
C THR A 395 4.55 6.46 -19.57
N GLY A 396 5.24 6.64 -18.45
CA GLY A 396 5.06 5.90 -17.21
C GLY A 396 5.11 6.81 -16.00
N THR A 397 5.00 6.25 -14.80
CA THR A 397 5.21 6.98 -13.55
C THR A 397 6.25 6.26 -12.69
N ILE A 398 7.01 7.04 -11.94
CA ILE A 398 7.86 6.53 -10.87
C ILE A 398 7.34 7.08 -9.55
N THR A 399 7.17 6.19 -8.59
CA THR A 399 6.89 6.52 -7.20
C THR A 399 8.05 6.01 -6.35
N VAL A 400 8.62 6.89 -5.53
CA VAL A 400 9.63 6.55 -4.54
C VAL A 400 9.05 6.80 -3.16
N THR A 401 9.10 5.79 -2.31
CA THR A 401 8.61 5.85 -0.94
C THR A 401 9.77 5.69 0.02
N VAL A 402 9.81 6.54 1.05
CA VAL A 402 10.76 6.45 2.16
C VAL A 402 9.97 6.57 3.46
N GLY A 403 9.86 5.47 4.20
CA GLY A 403 8.99 5.40 5.38
C GLY A 403 7.56 5.86 5.03
N PRO A 404 6.99 6.87 5.72
CA PRO A 404 5.62 7.32 5.48
C PRO A 404 5.47 8.30 4.32
N VAL A 405 6.56 8.65 3.61
CA VAL A 405 6.52 9.72 2.59
C VAL A 405 6.75 9.17 1.20
N ASP A 406 5.90 9.63 0.28
CA ASP A 406 5.90 9.24 -1.12
C ASP A 406 6.25 10.45 -2.01
N ALA A 407 6.97 10.18 -3.09
CA ALA A 407 7.23 11.15 -4.13
C ALA A 407 6.96 10.51 -5.50
N THR A 408 6.01 11.07 -6.24
CA THR A 408 5.58 10.54 -7.55
C THR A 408 5.87 11.55 -8.66
N ARG A 409 6.31 11.06 -9.81
CA ARG A 409 6.49 11.89 -11.00
C ARG A 409 6.41 11.07 -12.29
N ALA A 410 5.84 11.66 -13.33
CA ALA A 410 5.83 11.06 -14.67
C ALA A 410 7.25 10.88 -15.23
N ILE A 411 7.47 9.79 -15.95
CA ILE A 411 8.72 9.47 -16.62
C ILE A 411 8.47 9.09 -18.08
N VAL A 412 9.40 9.48 -18.95
CA VAL A 412 9.51 8.95 -20.31
C VAL A 412 10.69 8.00 -20.33
N VAL A 413 10.45 6.74 -20.68
CA VAL A 413 11.49 5.72 -20.74
C VAL A 413 11.91 5.54 -22.20
N ARG A 414 13.20 5.75 -22.48
CA ARG A 414 13.72 5.57 -23.84
C ARG A 414 14.29 4.16 -23.99
N ALA A 415 13.81 3.42 -24.99
CA ALA A 415 14.43 2.17 -25.42
C ALA A 415 15.78 2.47 -26.10
N THR A 416 16.81 1.72 -25.73
CA THR A 416 18.15 1.78 -26.33
C THR A 416 18.63 0.35 -26.57
N GLY A 417 18.83 -0.05 -27.82
CA GLY A 417 19.25 -1.41 -28.19
C GLY A 417 18.70 -1.83 -29.57
N GLY A 418 19.27 -2.89 -30.15
CA GLY A 418 18.83 -3.44 -31.45
C GLY A 418 17.41 -3.99 -31.41
N LYS A 419 16.72 -3.98 -32.56
CA LYS A 419 15.37 -4.57 -32.72
C LYS A 419 15.37 -6.02 -32.20
N ARG A 420 14.31 -6.43 -31.48
CA ARG A 420 14.09 -7.84 -31.15
C ARG A 420 14.11 -8.63 -32.47
N ALA A 421 15.03 -9.56 -32.61
CA ALA A 421 14.91 -10.58 -33.64
C ALA A 421 13.79 -11.51 -33.16
N PHE A 422 12.68 -11.54 -33.91
CA PHE A 422 11.59 -12.47 -33.68
C PHE A 422 12.01 -13.89 -34.07
#